data_AF-A0A7M3MPU9-F1
#
_entry.id   AF-A0A7M3MPU9-F1
#
_cell.length_a   1.000
_cell.length_b   1.000
_cell.length_c   1.000
_cell.angle_alpha   90.00
_cell.angle_beta   90.00
_cell.angle_gamma   90.00
#
_symmetry.space_group_name_H-M   'P 1'
#
loop_
_entity.id
_entity.type
_entity.pdbx_description
1 polymer ?
#
loop_
_entity_poly.entity_id
_entity_poly.type
_entity_poly.pdbx_seq_one_letter_code
_entity_poly.pdbx_strand_id
1 'polypeptide(L)'
;MTDVMGAALAPERALDVLRQLEPQLNGVVDGQRAIVGLRAVADDHVELVDVDLAADGTLDPEGADALVVVTSEDVGDGDDVVSVTQLVCILPDGTEVGISRADGADQARVWRTDQDDTDAAEELRPHDVAANTARRAFGLPSAIGERPSVAGVVGRAWLVAVAGESLRRFDTPDGVRDVEVEELYSVARAPLLGGLASGDEPVPSWEQLHAHAAAGRLELGPFTVRPSHAEWLDVDGLAQVLDTTLPAAEDLLEQLRLTAGDGGMAWALAWLLDRGWHEQP
;
A
#
# COMPACT_ATOMS: atom_id res chain seq x y z
N MET A 1 -38.64 9.09 -27.75
CA MET A 1 -37.91 9.42 -26.52
C MET A 1 -37.91 8.18 -25.67
N THR A 2 -36.94 7.31 -25.93
CA THR A 2 -36.73 6.09 -25.17
C THR A 2 -36.11 6.51 -23.84
N ASP A 3 -36.72 6.10 -22.74
CA ASP A 3 -36.12 6.15 -21.41
C ASP A 3 -34.72 5.53 -21.49
N VAL A 4 -33.70 6.37 -21.44
CA VAL A 4 -32.35 5.94 -21.06
C VAL A 4 -32.40 5.83 -19.54
N MET A 5 -33.10 4.82 -19.03
CA MET A 5 -32.81 4.34 -17.69
C MET A 5 -31.38 3.81 -17.78
N GLY A 6 -30.44 4.53 -17.16
CA GLY A 6 -29.04 4.12 -17.06
C GLY A 6 -29.00 2.69 -16.54
N ALA A 7 -28.76 1.74 -17.43
CA ALA A 7 -28.52 0.37 -17.03
C ALA A 7 -27.15 0.39 -16.35
N ALA A 8 -27.15 0.16 -15.03
CA ALA A 8 -25.93 -0.02 -14.27
C ALA A 8 -24.99 -0.98 -15.02
N LEU A 9 -23.70 -0.66 -15.06
CA LEU A 9 -22.71 -1.48 -15.76
C LEU A 9 -22.66 -2.87 -15.11
N ALA A 10 -23.14 -3.89 -15.83
CA ALA A 10 -23.11 -5.27 -15.33
C ALA A 10 -21.67 -5.82 -15.30
N PRO A 11 -21.34 -6.73 -14.36
CA PRO A 11 -19.99 -7.28 -14.23
C PRO A 11 -19.49 -8.00 -15.50
N GLU A 12 -20.36 -8.72 -16.22
CA GLU A 12 -20.01 -9.37 -17.50
C GLU A 12 -19.51 -8.35 -18.52
N ARG A 13 -20.18 -7.20 -18.56
CA ARG A 13 -19.89 -6.14 -19.51
C ARG A 13 -18.61 -5.40 -19.13
N ALA A 14 -18.38 -5.17 -17.84
CA ALA A 14 -17.13 -4.64 -17.34
C ALA A 14 -15.95 -5.57 -17.70
N LEU A 15 -16.11 -6.89 -17.53
CA LEU A 15 -15.09 -7.87 -17.91
C LEU A 15 -14.80 -7.85 -19.42
N ASP A 16 -15.83 -7.73 -20.27
CA ASP A 16 -15.63 -7.62 -21.72
C ASP A 16 -14.87 -6.36 -22.12
N VAL A 17 -15.01 -5.25 -21.38
CA VAL A 17 -14.18 -4.06 -21.54
C VAL A 17 -12.74 -4.35 -21.11
N LEU A 18 -12.52 -4.95 -19.93
CA LEU A 18 -11.17 -5.29 -19.47
C LEU A 18 -10.43 -6.19 -20.45
N ARG A 19 -11.10 -7.18 -21.04
CA ARG A 19 -10.51 -8.08 -22.07
C ARG A 19 -10.06 -7.34 -23.33
N GLN A 20 -10.70 -6.22 -23.65
CA GLN A 20 -10.29 -5.38 -24.78
C GLN A 20 -9.14 -4.46 -24.40
N LEU A 21 -9.12 -3.96 -23.15
CA LEU A 21 -8.08 -3.06 -22.65
C LEU A 21 -6.75 -3.78 -22.41
N GLU A 22 -6.78 -4.98 -21.81
CA GLU A 22 -5.58 -5.68 -21.36
C GLU A 22 -4.52 -5.88 -22.47
N PRO A 23 -4.87 -6.33 -23.70
CA PRO A 23 -3.87 -6.48 -24.76
C PRO A 23 -3.27 -5.15 -25.24
N GLN A 24 -3.98 -4.03 -25.05
CA GLN A 24 -3.54 -2.70 -25.46
C GLN A 24 -2.58 -2.06 -24.44
N LEU A 25 -2.65 -2.49 -23.18
CA LEU A 25 -1.76 -2.05 -22.11
C LEU A 25 -0.49 -2.91 -22.01
N ASN A 26 -0.43 -4.02 -22.75
CA ASN A 26 0.72 -4.91 -22.79
C ASN A 26 2.01 -4.16 -23.15
N GLY A 27 2.95 -4.08 -22.20
CA GLY A 27 4.25 -3.41 -22.34
C GLY A 27 4.36 -1.99 -21.76
N VAL A 28 3.31 -1.46 -21.10
CA VAL A 28 3.31 -0.11 -20.49
C VAL A 28 3.58 -0.14 -18.97
N VAL A 29 3.73 -1.31 -18.36
CA VAL A 29 3.21 -1.53 -16.99
C VAL A 29 4.22 -1.47 -15.84
N ASP A 30 5.54 -1.40 -16.07
CA ASP A 30 6.47 -1.44 -14.93
C ASP A 30 6.37 -0.17 -14.06
N GLY A 31 5.72 -0.33 -12.90
CA GLY A 31 5.58 0.70 -11.86
C GLY A 31 4.58 1.82 -12.17
N GLN A 32 3.84 1.78 -13.28
CA GLN A 32 2.82 2.77 -13.61
C GLN A 32 1.44 2.33 -13.11
N ARG A 33 0.77 3.21 -12.37
CA ARG A 33 -0.60 3.02 -11.90
C ARG A 33 -1.52 4.03 -12.58
N ALA A 34 -2.71 3.59 -12.98
CA ALA A 34 -3.72 4.45 -13.57
C ALA A 34 -5.11 4.11 -13.01
N ILE A 35 -5.95 5.13 -12.87
CA ILE A 35 -7.37 4.98 -12.53
C ILE A 35 -8.17 5.70 -13.62
N VAL A 36 -9.15 5.02 -14.19
CA VAL A 36 -10.01 5.55 -15.25
C VAL A 36 -11.47 5.15 -14.98
N GLY A 37 -12.41 6.02 -15.30
CA GLY A 37 -13.83 5.74 -15.15
C GLY A 37 -14.37 5.01 -16.37
N LEU A 38 -15.35 4.14 -16.15
CA LEU A 38 -16.18 3.57 -17.21
C LEU A 38 -17.56 4.22 -17.16
N ARG A 39 -18.07 4.63 -18.31
CA ARG A 39 -19.46 5.10 -18.45
C ARG A 39 -20.20 4.31 -19.52
N ALA A 40 -21.28 3.65 -19.13
CA ALA A 40 -22.17 2.94 -20.04
C ALA A 40 -23.08 3.96 -20.76
N VAL A 41 -22.89 4.12 -22.07
CA VAL A 41 -23.66 5.11 -22.87
C VAL A 41 -24.70 4.47 -23.80
N ALA A 42 -24.54 3.18 -24.13
CA ALA A 42 -25.52 2.34 -24.83
C ALA A 42 -25.41 0.90 -24.31
N ASP A 43 -26.18 -0.06 -24.80
CA ASP A 43 -26.07 -1.48 -24.37
C ASP A 43 -24.75 -2.13 -24.80
N ASP A 44 -24.19 -1.70 -25.93
CA ASP A 44 -22.97 -2.23 -26.56
C ASP A 44 -21.78 -1.26 -26.53
N HIS A 45 -21.93 -0.09 -25.90
CA HIS A 45 -20.91 0.96 -25.91
C HIS A 45 -20.59 1.50 -24.51
N VAL A 46 -19.33 1.36 -24.09
CA VAL A 46 -18.76 1.92 -22.87
C VAL A 46 -17.68 2.92 -23.25
N GLU A 47 -17.71 4.09 -22.62
CA GLU A 47 -16.69 5.12 -22.78
C GLU A 47 -15.71 5.06 -21.60
N LEU A 48 -14.42 5.33 -21.88
CA LEU A 48 -13.44 5.67 -20.85
C LEU A 48 -13.58 7.16 -20.55
N VAL A 49 -13.71 7.50 -19.28
CA VAL A 49 -13.81 8.89 -18.82
C VAL A 49 -12.70 9.18 -17.81
N ASP A 50 -12.18 10.41 -17.84
CA ASP A 50 -11.27 10.88 -16.81
C ASP A 50 -11.98 10.92 -15.46
N VAL A 51 -11.24 10.66 -14.39
CA VAL A 51 -11.72 10.72 -13.01
C VAL A 51 -10.98 11.83 -12.32
N ASP A 52 -11.73 12.85 -11.92
CA ASP A 52 -11.17 14.03 -11.27
C ASP A 52 -11.01 13.81 -9.76
N LEU A 53 -10.22 14.70 -9.15
CA LEU A 53 -10.21 14.83 -7.69
C LEU A 53 -11.24 15.88 -7.28
N ALA A 54 -12.05 15.56 -6.28
CA ALA A 54 -12.93 16.51 -5.62
C ALA A 54 -12.13 17.61 -4.91
N ALA A 55 -12.82 18.64 -4.42
CA ALA A 55 -12.19 19.78 -3.75
C ALA A 55 -11.46 19.41 -2.45
N ASP A 56 -11.85 18.30 -1.81
CA ASP A 56 -11.17 17.72 -0.64
C ASP A 56 -10.05 16.73 -1.03
N GLY A 57 -9.78 16.60 -2.33
CA GLY A 57 -8.78 15.75 -2.94
C GLY A 57 -9.16 14.27 -3.01
N THR A 58 -10.35 13.87 -2.57
CA THR A 58 -10.85 12.51 -2.79
C THR A 58 -11.06 12.24 -4.28
N LEU A 59 -10.93 10.98 -4.70
CA LEU A 59 -11.29 10.58 -6.05
C LEU A 59 -12.81 10.73 -6.22
N ASP A 60 -13.24 11.53 -7.20
CA ASP A 60 -14.65 11.77 -7.48
C ASP A 60 -15.11 10.89 -8.66
N PRO A 61 -15.87 9.81 -8.41
CA PRO A 61 -16.37 8.96 -9.49
C PRO A 61 -17.59 9.57 -10.19
N GLU A 62 -17.96 10.84 -9.94
CA GLU A 62 -19.13 11.46 -10.56
C GLU A 62 -19.09 11.32 -12.10
N GLY A 63 -20.12 10.64 -12.63
CA GLY A 63 -20.24 10.37 -14.07
C GLY A 63 -19.58 9.07 -14.55
N ALA A 64 -18.93 8.31 -13.66
CA ALA A 64 -18.47 6.95 -13.91
C ALA A 64 -19.43 5.93 -13.26
N ASP A 65 -19.82 4.92 -14.03
CA ASP A 65 -20.59 3.77 -13.56
C ASP A 65 -19.69 2.71 -12.90
N ALA A 66 -18.37 2.78 -13.13
CA ALA A 66 -17.35 1.93 -12.53
C ALA A 66 -15.97 2.59 -12.60
N LEU A 67 -15.02 2.11 -11.80
CA LEU A 67 -13.63 2.53 -11.86
C LEU A 67 -12.74 1.36 -12.28
N VAL A 68 -11.90 1.56 -13.29
CA VAL A 68 -10.86 0.62 -13.68
C VAL A 68 -9.53 1.10 -13.11
N VAL A 69 -8.87 0.22 -12.37
CA VAL A 69 -7.54 0.40 -11.83
C VAL A 69 -6.57 -0.49 -12.60
N VAL A 70 -5.50 0.12 -13.09
CA VAL A 70 -4.34 -0.57 -13.65
C VAL A 70 -3.24 -0.50 -12.61
N THR A 71 -2.74 -1.66 -12.21
CA THR A 71 -1.74 -1.80 -11.16
C THR A 71 -0.81 -2.97 -11.45
N SER A 72 0.29 -3.05 -10.70
CA SER A 72 1.25 -4.13 -10.76
C SER A 72 1.68 -4.48 -9.34
N GLU A 73 1.76 -5.77 -9.05
CA GLU A 73 2.22 -6.30 -7.77
C GLU A 73 3.28 -7.36 -8.01
N ASP A 74 4.36 -7.31 -7.24
CA ASP A 74 5.38 -8.34 -7.24
C ASP A 74 4.93 -9.45 -6.29
N VAL A 75 4.63 -10.62 -6.84
CA VAL A 75 4.08 -11.77 -6.10
C VAL A 75 5.14 -12.87 -6.05
N GLY A 76 5.47 -13.31 -4.84
CA GLY A 76 6.45 -14.36 -4.59
C GLY A 76 7.38 -14.01 -3.42
N ASP A 77 8.33 -14.90 -3.12
CA ASP A 77 9.34 -14.70 -2.08
C ASP A 77 10.77 -14.91 -2.63
N GLY A 78 11.70 -14.07 -2.16
CA GLY A 78 13.12 -14.20 -2.47
C GLY A 78 13.46 -14.09 -3.96
N ASP A 79 13.97 -15.19 -4.53
CA ASP A 79 14.42 -15.25 -5.93
C ASP A 79 13.29 -15.57 -6.92
N ASP A 80 12.10 -15.96 -6.44
CA ASP A 80 10.93 -16.38 -7.23
C ASP A 80 9.85 -15.29 -7.28
N VAL A 81 10.26 -14.01 -7.29
CA VAL A 81 9.36 -12.86 -7.40
C VAL A 81 8.93 -12.67 -8.87
N VAL A 82 7.63 -12.72 -9.11
CA VAL A 82 7.03 -12.50 -10.43
C VAL A 82 6.16 -11.26 -10.39
N SER A 83 6.42 -10.32 -11.29
CA SER A 83 5.54 -9.14 -11.42
C SER A 83 4.23 -9.54 -12.09
N VAL A 84 3.11 -9.19 -11.47
CA VAL A 84 1.76 -9.46 -11.95
C VAL A 84 1.10 -8.15 -12.29
N THR A 85 0.81 -7.95 -13.57
CA THR A 85 -0.06 -6.85 -14.02
C THR A 85 -1.51 -7.19 -13.73
N GLN A 86 -2.24 -6.25 -13.13
CA GLN A 86 -3.65 -6.40 -12.82
C GLN A 86 -4.45 -5.22 -13.40
N LEU A 87 -5.55 -5.56 -14.09
CA LEU A 87 -6.62 -4.63 -14.42
C LEU A 87 -7.84 -5.02 -13.61
N VAL A 88 -8.38 -4.11 -12.80
CA VAL A 88 -9.54 -4.39 -11.97
C VAL A 88 -10.59 -3.32 -12.15
N CYS A 89 -11.81 -3.74 -12.46
CA CYS A 89 -12.98 -2.88 -12.48
C CYS A 89 -13.74 -3.06 -11.17
N ILE A 90 -13.88 -1.96 -10.42
CA ILE A 90 -14.64 -1.87 -9.18
C ILE A 90 -15.98 -1.22 -9.49
N LEU A 91 -17.06 -1.94 -9.15
CA LEU A 91 -18.43 -1.45 -9.28
C LEU A 91 -18.93 -0.80 -7.97
N PRO A 92 -19.90 0.14 -8.03
CA PRO A 92 -20.42 0.82 -6.85
C PRO A 92 -21.06 -0.09 -5.80
N ASP A 93 -21.51 -1.28 -6.20
CA ASP A 93 -22.10 -2.28 -5.31
C ASP A 93 -21.07 -3.15 -4.57
N GLY A 94 -19.77 -2.94 -4.84
CA GLY A 94 -18.67 -3.71 -4.28
C GLY A 94 -18.25 -4.92 -5.10
N THR A 95 -18.93 -5.22 -6.21
CA THR A 95 -18.52 -6.27 -7.13
C THR A 95 -17.24 -5.85 -7.85
N GLU A 96 -16.26 -6.75 -7.89
CA GLU A 96 -15.00 -6.54 -8.60
C GLU A 96 -14.81 -7.61 -9.67
N VAL A 97 -14.37 -7.19 -10.84
CA VAL A 97 -13.95 -8.07 -11.93
C VAL A 97 -12.55 -7.71 -12.35
N GLY A 98 -11.70 -8.70 -12.54
CA GLY A 98 -10.29 -8.45 -12.82
C GLY A 98 -9.66 -9.39 -13.84
N ILE A 99 -8.57 -8.90 -14.40
CA ILE A 99 -7.67 -9.65 -15.27
C ILE A 99 -6.26 -9.50 -14.69
N SER A 100 -5.62 -10.63 -14.41
CA SER A 100 -4.27 -10.69 -13.83
C SER A 100 -3.35 -11.46 -14.77
N ARG A 101 -2.20 -10.89 -15.12
CA ARG A 101 -1.20 -11.55 -15.96
C ARG A 101 0.18 -11.44 -15.29
N ALA A 102 0.75 -12.60 -14.98
CA ALA A 102 2.14 -12.72 -14.57
C ALA A 102 3.08 -12.42 -15.74
N ASP A 103 4.23 -11.80 -15.47
CA ASP A 103 5.25 -11.55 -16.49
C ASP A 103 5.67 -12.86 -17.19
N GLY A 104 5.81 -12.79 -18.51
CA GLY A 104 6.10 -13.96 -19.35
C GLY A 104 4.94 -14.96 -19.52
N ALA A 105 3.76 -14.75 -18.94
CA ALA A 105 2.62 -15.65 -19.11
C ALA A 105 1.90 -15.45 -20.46
N ASP A 106 1.69 -16.55 -21.17
CA ASP A 106 0.96 -16.57 -22.46
C ASP A 106 -0.52 -16.15 -22.30
N GLN A 107 -1.13 -16.45 -21.15
CA GLN A 107 -2.55 -16.23 -20.88
C GLN A 107 -2.74 -15.47 -19.56
N ALA A 108 -3.65 -14.49 -19.60
CA ALA A 108 -4.12 -13.81 -18.41
C ALA A 108 -5.19 -14.65 -17.68
N ARG A 109 -5.19 -14.58 -16.35
CA ARG A 109 -6.25 -15.12 -15.50
C ARG A 109 -7.36 -14.09 -15.39
N VAL A 110 -8.60 -14.56 -15.37
CA VAL A 110 -9.79 -13.73 -15.21
C VAL A 110 -10.47 -14.15 -13.91
N TRP A 111 -10.97 -13.18 -13.15
CA TRP A 111 -11.64 -13.44 -11.89
C TRP A 111 -12.79 -12.45 -11.63
N ARG A 112 -13.75 -12.87 -10.80
CA ARG A 112 -14.90 -12.07 -10.36
C ARG A 112 -15.32 -12.44 -8.95
N THR A 113 -15.54 -11.43 -8.10
CA THR A 113 -15.96 -11.66 -6.70
C THR A 113 -17.37 -12.25 -6.57
N ASP A 114 -18.21 -12.14 -7.60
CA ASP A 114 -19.59 -12.60 -7.59
C ASP A 114 -19.79 -14.01 -8.20
N GLN A 115 -18.78 -14.57 -8.85
CA GLN A 115 -18.85 -15.89 -9.49
C GLN A 115 -17.83 -16.88 -8.97
N ASP A 116 -16.62 -16.43 -8.68
CA ASP A 116 -15.56 -17.33 -8.22
C ASP A 116 -15.74 -17.64 -6.72
N ASP A 117 -15.21 -18.80 -6.31
CA ASP A 117 -15.07 -19.09 -4.89
C ASP A 117 -14.29 -17.94 -4.23
N THR A 118 -14.75 -17.49 -3.06
CA THR A 118 -14.21 -16.30 -2.37
C THR A 118 -12.69 -16.33 -2.27
N ASP A 119 -12.12 -17.51 -1.97
CA ASP A 119 -10.68 -17.70 -1.83
C ASP A 119 -9.91 -17.47 -3.14
N ALA A 120 -10.49 -17.83 -4.30
CA ALA A 120 -9.84 -17.71 -5.60
C ALA A 120 -9.86 -16.27 -6.15
N ALA A 121 -10.94 -15.53 -5.90
CA ALA A 121 -11.01 -14.11 -6.25
C ALA A 121 -10.10 -13.28 -5.34
N GLU A 122 -10.10 -13.55 -4.03
CA GLU A 122 -9.25 -12.84 -3.05
C GLU A 122 -7.75 -13.05 -3.32
N GLU A 123 -7.31 -14.24 -3.75
CA GLU A 123 -5.91 -14.49 -4.13
C GLU A 123 -5.45 -13.59 -5.29
N LEU A 124 -6.35 -13.23 -6.21
CA LEU A 124 -6.03 -12.45 -7.41
C LEU A 124 -6.37 -10.96 -7.28
N ARG A 125 -7.04 -10.58 -6.19
CA ARG A 125 -7.52 -9.23 -5.91
C ARG A 125 -6.33 -8.34 -5.53
N PRO A 126 -6.15 -7.17 -6.17
CA PRO A 126 -5.08 -6.26 -5.79
C PRO A 126 -5.40 -5.66 -4.43
N HIS A 127 -4.41 -5.77 -3.55
CA HIS A 127 -4.44 -5.18 -2.23
C HIS A 127 -3.83 -3.79 -2.21
N ASP A 128 -3.40 -3.22 -3.35
CA ASP A 128 -2.64 -1.97 -3.46
C ASP A 128 -3.41 -0.67 -3.14
N VAL A 129 -2.66 0.40 -2.85
CA VAL A 129 -3.21 1.72 -2.46
C VAL A 129 -4.12 2.32 -3.54
N ALA A 130 -3.82 2.13 -4.84
CA ALA A 130 -4.64 2.64 -5.93
C ALA A 130 -5.99 1.93 -6.01
N ALA A 131 -5.99 0.59 -5.89
CA ALA A 131 -7.21 -0.20 -5.83
C ALA A 131 -8.06 0.20 -4.61
N ASN A 132 -7.44 0.38 -3.45
CA ASN A 132 -8.14 0.83 -2.25
C ASN A 132 -8.67 2.26 -2.38
N THR A 133 -7.93 3.18 -3.02
CA THR A 133 -8.42 4.53 -3.31
C THR A 133 -9.68 4.51 -4.18
N ALA A 134 -9.72 3.66 -5.21
CA ALA A 134 -10.91 3.50 -6.05
C ALA A 134 -12.10 2.86 -5.28
N ARG A 135 -11.86 1.89 -4.39
CA ARG A 135 -12.90 1.37 -3.48
C ARG A 135 -13.48 2.47 -2.61
N ARG A 136 -12.62 3.29 -1.99
CA ARG A 136 -13.03 4.40 -1.12
C ARG A 136 -13.87 5.44 -1.86
N ALA A 137 -13.60 5.68 -3.15
CA ALA A 137 -14.39 6.59 -3.99
C ALA A 137 -15.88 6.19 -4.07
N PHE A 138 -16.17 4.88 -4.03
CA PHE A 138 -17.54 4.35 -3.95
C PHE A 138 -18.04 4.11 -2.51
N GLY A 139 -17.29 4.53 -1.49
CA GLY A 139 -17.64 4.29 -0.08
C GLY A 139 -17.45 2.84 0.38
N LEU A 140 -16.70 2.03 -0.37
CA LEU A 140 -16.40 0.63 -0.04
C LEU A 140 -15.22 0.56 0.95
N PRO A 141 -15.08 -0.52 1.74
CA PRO A 141 -13.90 -0.72 2.59
C PRO A 141 -12.64 -1.01 1.76
N SER A 142 -11.47 -0.67 2.29
CA SER A 142 -10.20 -1.14 1.72
C SER A 142 -10.07 -2.67 1.86
N ALA A 143 -9.42 -3.30 0.89
CA ALA A 143 -9.01 -4.70 0.94
C ALA A 143 -7.51 -4.78 1.24
N ILE A 144 -7.13 -5.64 2.17
CA ILE A 144 -5.74 -5.92 2.51
C ILE A 144 -5.60 -7.42 2.76
N GLY A 145 -4.54 -8.03 2.22
CA GLY A 145 -4.28 -9.46 2.40
C GLY A 145 -3.93 -9.76 3.87
N GLU A 146 -2.85 -9.15 4.36
CA GLU A 146 -2.48 -9.20 5.76
C GLU A 146 -2.16 -7.80 6.27
N ARG A 147 -2.81 -7.41 7.37
CA ARG A 147 -2.56 -6.11 8.00
C ARG A 147 -1.28 -6.21 8.83
N PRO A 148 -0.27 -5.34 8.63
CA PRO A 148 0.91 -5.35 9.47
C PRO A 148 0.51 -5.09 10.93
N SER A 149 1.27 -5.66 11.86
CA SER A 149 1.07 -5.38 13.28
C SER A 149 1.50 -3.94 13.59
N VAL A 150 0.79 -3.25 14.49
CA VAL A 150 1.21 -1.91 14.91
C VAL A 150 2.60 -1.95 15.57
N ALA A 151 2.90 -3.04 16.28
CA ALA A 151 4.21 -3.32 16.85
C ALA A 151 5.31 -3.33 15.77
N GLY A 152 5.06 -4.00 14.64
CA GLY A 152 5.96 -4.06 13.49
C GLY A 152 6.20 -2.69 12.86
N VAL A 153 5.15 -1.89 12.68
CA VAL A 153 5.26 -0.52 12.16
C VAL A 153 6.06 0.38 13.10
N VAL A 154 5.81 0.31 14.41
CA VAL A 154 6.58 1.05 15.42
C VAL A 154 8.05 0.61 15.40
N GLY A 155 8.31 -0.69 15.31
CA GLY A 155 9.65 -1.27 15.22
C GLY A 155 10.42 -0.80 13.99
N ARG A 156 9.79 -0.85 12.81
CA ARG A 156 10.37 -0.33 11.55
C ARG A 156 10.62 1.17 11.62
N ALA A 157 9.68 1.97 12.14
CA ALA A 157 9.88 3.41 12.31
C ALA A 157 11.04 3.72 13.29
N TRP A 158 11.18 2.94 14.36
CA TRP A 158 12.33 3.03 15.26
C TRP A 158 13.64 2.68 14.55
N LEU A 159 13.66 1.57 13.81
CA LEU A 159 14.81 1.12 13.02
C LEU A 159 15.23 2.19 11.99
N VAL A 160 14.29 2.81 11.29
CA VAL A 160 14.56 3.93 10.37
C VAL A 160 15.30 5.06 11.10
N ALA A 161 14.86 5.43 12.30
CA ALA A 161 15.49 6.49 13.06
C ALA A 161 16.93 6.11 13.47
N VAL A 162 17.14 4.92 14.04
CA VAL A 162 18.47 4.50 14.53
C VAL A 162 19.44 4.16 13.39
N ALA A 163 18.98 3.47 12.34
CA ALA A 163 19.79 3.13 11.17
C ALA A 163 20.14 4.38 10.36
N GLY A 164 19.20 5.32 10.22
CA GLY A 164 19.45 6.61 9.59
C GLY A 164 20.45 7.47 10.37
N GLU A 165 20.36 7.47 11.70
CA GLU A 165 21.37 8.11 12.56
C GLU A 165 22.74 7.47 12.42
N SER A 166 22.79 6.13 12.47
CA SER A 166 24.02 5.35 12.34
C SER A 166 24.70 5.65 11.00
N LEU A 167 23.96 5.61 9.89
CA LEU A 167 24.48 5.92 8.57
C LEU A 167 25.08 7.33 8.49
N ARG A 168 24.38 8.34 9.04
CA ARG A 168 24.87 9.73 9.05
C ARG A 168 26.14 9.90 9.87
N ARG A 169 26.34 9.08 10.90
CA ARG A 169 27.54 9.10 11.74
C ARG A 169 28.68 8.27 11.17
N PHE A 170 28.35 7.23 10.41
CA PHE A 170 29.28 6.37 9.72
C PHE A 170 29.96 7.12 8.56
N ASP A 171 29.18 7.81 7.72
CA ASP A 171 29.70 8.56 6.56
C ASP A 171 29.99 10.02 6.92
N THR A 172 31.25 10.31 7.28
CA THR A 172 31.69 11.67 7.66
C THR A 172 32.49 12.34 6.55
N PRO A 173 32.64 13.68 6.56
CA PRO A 173 33.50 14.38 5.60
C PRO A 173 34.96 13.90 5.57
N ASP A 174 35.44 13.29 6.65
CA ASP A 174 36.81 12.78 6.79
C ASP A 174 36.93 11.28 6.43
N GLY A 175 35.83 10.65 6.01
CA GLY A 175 35.75 9.25 5.63
C GLY A 175 34.81 8.41 6.50
N VAL A 176 34.77 7.11 6.21
CA VAL A 176 33.97 6.16 6.98
C VAL A 176 34.57 5.93 8.36
N ARG A 177 33.70 5.84 9.37
CA ARG A 177 34.08 5.45 10.73
C ARG A 177 33.07 4.48 11.31
N ASP A 178 33.52 3.64 12.24
CA ASP A 178 32.61 2.80 13.01
C ASP A 178 31.78 3.65 13.99
N VAL A 179 30.54 3.23 14.21
CA VAL A 179 29.60 3.88 15.14
C VAL A 179 29.38 2.97 16.34
N GLU A 180 29.68 3.48 17.54
CA GLU A 180 29.43 2.74 18.78
C GLU A 180 27.94 2.81 19.16
N VAL A 181 27.40 1.74 19.75
CA VAL A 181 25.97 1.68 20.14
C VAL A 181 25.58 2.80 21.09
N GLU A 182 26.47 3.18 22.01
CA GLU A 182 26.27 4.24 22.99
C GLU A 182 25.92 5.58 22.34
N GLU A 183 26.44 5.81 21.13
CA GLU A 183 26.19 7.01 20.35
C GLU A 183 24.73 7.13 19.90
N LEU A 184 24.04 5.99 19.74
CA LEU A 184 22.68 5.90 19.23
C LEU A 184 21.61 5.96 20.33
N TYR A 185 21.97 5.83 21.62
CA TYR A 185 20.99 5.77 22.71
C TYR A 185 20.06 6.97 22.81
N SER A 186 20.54 8.16 22.48
CA SER A 186 19.70 9.37 22.49
C SER A 186 18.58 9.30 21.45
N VAL A 187 18.87 8.76 20.27
CA VAL A 187 17.89 8.55 19.20
C VAL A 187 16.97 7.38 19.53
N ALA A 188 17.53 6.29 20.04
CA ALA A 188 16.76 5.09 20.41
C ALA A 188 15.67 5.34 21.46
N ARG A 189 15.84 6.37 22.30
CA ARG A 189 14.91 6.75 23.38
C ARG A 189 14.02 7.94 23.03
N ALA A 190 14.20 8.54 21.85
CA ALA A 190 13.36 9.64 21.42
C ALA A 190 11.91 9.14 21.22
N PRO A 191 10.89 9.99 21.47
CA PRO A 191 9.53 9.69 21.07
C PRO A 191 9.46 9.43 19.56
N LEU A 192 8.64 8.45 19.17
CA LEU A 192 8.42 8.04 17.79
C LEU A 192 7.04 8.49 17.31
N LEU A 193 6.83 8.44 15.99
CA LEU A 193 5.50 8.63 15.38
C LEU A 193 4.85 9.95 15.81
N GLY A 194 5.61 11.06 15.79
CA GLY A 194 5.12 12.37 16.23
C GLY A 194 4.85 12.47 17.74
N GLY A 195 5.44 11.57 18.53
CA GLY A 195 5.20 11.46 19.97
C GLY A 195 4.05 10.55 20.36
N LEU A 196 3.46 9.81 19.41
CA LEU A 196 2.39 8.84 19.70
C LEU A 196 2.92 7.56 20.37
N ALA A 197 4.18 7.19 20.09
CA ALA A 197 4.81 6.02 20.70
C ALA A 197 6.04 6.46 21.50
N SER A 198 6.12 6.02 22.75
CA SER A 198 7.28 6.23 23.62
C SER A 198 7.72 4.89 24.21
N GLY A 199 9.00 4.78 24.58
CA GLY A 199 9.64 3.50 24.86
C GLY A 199 9.10 2.71 26.07
N ASP A 200 8.29 3.34 26.94
CA ASP A 200 7.70 2.72 28.13
C ASP A 200 6.16 2.67 28.07
N GLU A 201 5.56 3.20 27.01
CA GLU A 201 4.11 3.24 26.81
C GLU A 201 3.62 2.03 26.01
N PRO A 202 2.33 1.65 26.18
CA PRO A 202 1.75 0.61 25.35
C PRO A 202 1.80 1.00 23.87
N VAL A 203 1.97 -0.02 23.02
CA VAL A 203 1.90 0.14 21.56
C VAL A 203 0.54 0.76 21.18
N PRO A 204 0.51 1.82 20.36
CA PRO A 204 -0.75 2.45 19.97
C PRO A 204 -1.64 1.49 19.17
N SER A 205 -2.94 1.77 19.14
CA SER A 205 -3.86 1.07 18.25
C SER A 205 -3.79 1.65 16.83
N TRP A 206 -4.32 0.90 15.87
CA TRP A 206 -4.45 1.35 14.49
C TRP A 206 -5.33 2.60 14.36
N GLU A 207 -6.41 2.70 15.14
CA GLU A 207 -7.29 3.88 15.17
C GLU A 207 -6.55 5.11 15.71
N GLN A 208 -5.66 4.92 16.68
CA GLN A 208 -4.83 6.01 17.19
C GLN A 208 -3.82 6.48 16.14
N LEU A 209 -3.17 5.55 15.44
CA LEU A 209 -2.28 5.88 14.32
C LEU A 209 -3.01 6.64 13.22
N HIS A 210 -4.19 6.15 12.84
CA HIS A 210 -5.03 6.75 11.82
C HIS A 210 -5.44 8.19 12.18
N ALA A 211 -5.98 8.38 13.39
CA ALA A 211 -6.34 9.72 13.86
C ALA A 211 -5.11 10.65 13.97
N HIS A 212 -3.94 10.12 14.30
CA HIS A 212 -2.71 10.90 14.38
C HIS A 212 -2.18 11.31 13.00
N ALA A 213 -2.28 10.41 12.01
CA ALA A 213 -1.94 10.66 10.62
C ALA A 213 -2.89 11.67 9.97
N ALA A 214 -4.21 11.52 10.17
CA ALA A 214 -5.22 12.45 9.67
C ALA A 214 -5.04 13.86 10.26
N ALA A 215 -4.59 13.96 11.51
CA ALA A 215 -4.21 15.24 12.12
C ALA A 215 -2.89 15.83 11.61
N GLY A 216 -2.21 15.16 10.67
CA GLY A 216 -0.92 15.57 10.11
C GLY A 216 0.24 15.57 11.09
N ARG A 217 0.19 14.69 12.10
CA ARG A 217 1.22 14.59 13.15
C ARG A 217 2.09 13.34 13.04
N LEU A 218 1.75 12.38 12.17
CA LEU A 218 2.53 11.16 12.00
C LEU A 218 3.90 11.45 11.36
N GLU A 219 4.97 11.08 12.04
CA GLU A 219 6.35 11.22 11.56
C GLU A 219 7.03 9.84 11.45
N LEU A 220 7.55 9.51 10.26
CA LEU A 220 8.29 8.26 9.97
C LEU A 220 9.74 8.55 9.59
N GLY A 221 10.41 9.43 10.36
CA GLY A 221 11.76 9.89 10.03
C GLY A 221 11.78 10.69 8.71
N PRO A 222 12.59 10.31 7.71
CA PRO A 222 12.65 11.01 6.42
C PRO A 222 11.46 10.68 5.50
N PHE A 223 10.68 9.64 5.81
CA PHE A 223 9.58 9.20 4.96
C PHE A 223 8.31 10.02 5.22
N THR A 224 7.65 10.43 4.14
CA THR A 224 6.47 11.29 4.21
C THR A 224 5.20 10.48 4.00
N VAL A 225 4.29 10.53 4.97
CA VAL A 225 2.90 10.08 4.81
C VAL A 225 2.03 11.32 4.73
N ARG A 226 1.34 11.52 3.60
CA ARG A 226 0.45 12.67 3.46
C ARG A 226 -0.75 12.50 4.38
N PRO A 227 -1.18 13.54 5.13
CA PRO A 227 -2.36 13.44 5.99
C PRO A 227 -3.61 13.01 5.22
N SER A 228 -3.70 13.43 3.95
CA SER A 228 -4.79 13.07 3.04
C SER A 228 -4.94 11.57 2.83
N HIS A 229 -3.87 10.78 2.94
CA HIS A 229 -3.98 9.32 2.88
C HIS A 229 -4.86 8.79 4.03
N ALA A 230 -4.69 9.31 5.25
CA ALA A 230 -5.52 8.91 6.39
C ALA A 230 -6.90 9.60 6.40
N GLU A 231 -7.06 10.76 5.76
CA GLU A 231 -8.38 11.38 5.61
C GLU A 231 -9.28 10.57 4.66
N TRP A 232 -8.70 10.00 3.59
CA TRP A 232 -9.45 9.30 2.54
C TRP A 232 -9.54 7.79 2.77
N LEU A 233 -8.44 7.17 3.21
CA LEU A 233 -8.39 5.74 3.47
C LEU A 233 -8.89 5.45 4.90
N ASP A 234 -9.50 4.27 5.06
CA ASP A 234 -9.77 3.73 6.38
C ASP A 234 -8.47 3.19 7.02
N VAL A 235 -8.62 2.59 8.20
CA VAL A 235 -7.51 2.01 8.96
C VAL A 235 -6.70 1.01 8.12
N ASP A 236 -7.38 0.15 7.36
CA ASP A 236 -6.74 -0.87 6.52
C ASP A 236 -5.91 -0.24 5.40
N GLY A 237 -6.50 0.71 4.66
CA GLY A 237 -5.79 1.40 3.59
C GLY A 237 -4.61 2.22 4.12
N LEU A 238 -4.73 2.85 5.29
CA LEU A 238 -3.59 3.52 5.92
C LEU A 238 -2.50 2.53 6.32
N ALA A 239 -2.87 1.39 6.90
CA ALA A 239 -1.89 0.37 7.32
C ALA A 239 -1.00 -0.05 6.16
N GLN A 240 -1.61 -0.24 4.99
CA GLN A 240 -0.90 -0.54 3.77
C GLN A 240 0.03 0.59 3.29
N VAL A 241 -0.43 1.85 3.36
CA VAL A 241 0.42 3.01 3.04
C VAL A 241 1.65 3.01 3.94
N LEU A 242 1.49 2.75 5.25
CA LEU A 242 2.64 2.70 6.16
C LEU A 242 3.58 1.55 5.83
N ASP A 243 3.02 0.38 5.51
CA ASP A 243 3.78 -0.83 5.17
C ASP A 243 4.69 -0.62 3.96
N THR A 244 4.14 -0.05 2.89
CA THR A 244 4.84 0.24 1.64
C THR A 244 5.78 1.45 1.72
N THR A 245 5.57 2.34 2.69
CA THR A 245 6.40 3.53 2.89
C THR A 245 7.67 3.21 3.68
N LEU A 246 7.60 2.27 4.63
CA LEU A 246 8.72 1.92 5.49
C LEU A 246 9.57 0.81 4.86
N PRO A 247 10.91 0.92 4.89
CA PRO A 247 11.78 -0.19 4.49
C PRO A 247 11.56 -1.45 5.34
N ALA A 248 11.91 -2.61 4.77
CA ALA A 248 11.91 -3.88 5.48
C ALA A 248 12.85 -3.83 6.70
N ALA A 249 12.50 -4.55 7.76
CA ALA A 249 13.28 -4.55 9.00
C ALA A 249 14.68 -5.15 8.79
N GLU A 250 14.77 -6.18 7.95
CA GLU A 250 15.98 -6.90 7.58
C GLU A 250 17.01 -5.96 6.92
N ASP A 251 16.55 -5.13 5.98
CA ASP A 251 17.41 -4.16 5.28
C ASP A 251 17.97 -3.12 6.27
N LEU A 252 17.13 -2.65 7.19
CA LEU A 252 17.53 -1.68 8.22
C LEU A 252 18.50 -2.30 9.24
N LEU A 253 18.30 -3.58 9.59
CA LEU A 253 19.19 -4.33 10.47
C LEU A 253 20.54 -4.61 9.81
N GLU A 254 20.56 -4.96 8.53
CA GLU A 254 21.81 -5.14 7.77
C GLU A 254 22.54 -3.79 7.61
N GLN A 255 21.82 -2.68 7.40
CA GLN A 255 22.42 -1.35 7.43
C GLN A 255 23.07 -1.04 8.79
N LEU A 256 22.42 -1.40 9.91
CA LEU A 256 23.02 -1.26 11.24
C LEU A 256 24.25 -2.15 11.40
N ARG A 257 24.23 -3.36 10.87
CA ARG A 257 25.39 -4.26 10.86
C ARG A 257 26.57 -3.66 10.09
N LEU A 258 26.31 -3.04 8.95
CA LEU A 258 27.35 -2.38 8.15
C LEU A 258 27.95 -1.15 8.84
N THR A 259 27.14 -0.40 9.60
CA THR A 259 27.54 0.89 10.18
C THR A 259 28.03 0.82 11.63
N ALA A 260 27.52 -0.14 12.41
CA ALA A 260 27.80 -0.33 13.85
C ALA A 260 28.23 -1.77 14.20
N GLY A 261 28.53 -2.59 13.18
CA GLY A 261 28.97 -3.98 13.34
C GLY A 261 27.86 -4.92 13.84
N ASP A 262 28.24 -6.20 14.03
CA ASP A 262 27.32 -7.22 14.56
C ASP A 262 26.77 -6.84 15.96
N GLY A 263 27.53 -6.05 16.73
CA GLY A 263 27.10 -5.52 18.03
C GLY A 263 25.92 -4.56 17.93
N GLY A 264 25.91 -3.68 16.92
CA GLY A 264 24.80 -2.77 16.65
C GLY A 264 23.52 -3.51 16.26
N MET A 265 23.63 -4.50 15.38
CA MET A 265 22.50 -5.36 14.99
C MET A 265 21.95 -6.14 16.19
N ALA A 266 22.81 -6.78 16.99
CA ALA A 266 22.40 -7.53 18.17
C ALA A 266 21.71 -6.65 19.22
N TRP A 267 22.21 -5.43 19.43
CA TRP A 267 21.58 -4.44 20.30
C TRP A 267 20.18 -4.04 19.80
N ALA A 268 20.03 -3.79 18.50
CA ALA A 268 18.74 -3.42 17.91
C ALA A 268 17.70 -4.54 18.05
N LEU A 269 18.08 -5.79 17.77
CA LEU A 269 17.22 -6.95 17.96
C LEU A 269 16.78 -7.10 19.43
N ALA A 270 17.72 -6.98 20.37
CA ALA A 270 17.39 -7.03 21.80
C ALA A 270 16.40 -5.91 22.18
N TRP A 271 16.57 -4.70 21.63
CA TRP A 271 15.69 -3.57 21.90
C TRP A 271 14.25 -3.78 21.40
N LEU A 272 14.10 -4.32 20.19
CA LEU A 272 12.80 -4.63 19.59
C LEU A 272 12.08 -5.76 20.34
N LEU A 273 12.84 -6.78 20.78
CA LEU A 273 12.31 -7.89 21.57
C LEU A 273 11.81 -7.43 22.95
N ASP A 274 12.63 -6.67 23.68
CA ASP A 274 12.29 -6.17 25.03
C ASP A 274 11.01 -5.33 25.04
N ARG A 275 10.74 -4.63 23.94
CA ARG A 275 9.58 -3.74 23.79
C ARG A 275 8.38 -4.38 23.11
N GLY A 276 8.54 -5.60 22.59
CA GLY A 276 7.51 -6.22 21.76
C GLY A 276 7.21 -5.43 20.48
N TRP A 277 8.21 -4.75 19.91
CA TRP A 277 8.11 -3.99 18.65
C TRP A 277 8.59 -4.80 17.44
N HIS A 278 8.40 -6.11 17.47
CA HIS A 278 8.70 -7.02 16.38
C HIS A 278 7.38 -7.58 15.84
N GLU A 279 7.36 -7.92 14.55
CA GLU A 279 6.26 -8.70 14.01
C GLU A 279 6.32 -10.11 14.63
N GLN A 280 5.19 -10.57 15.17
CA GLN A 280 5.07 -11.98 15.56
C GLN A 280 4.76 -12.78 14.30
N PRO A 281 5.44 -13.93 14.10
CA PRO A 281 5.14 -14.83 12.99
C PRO A 281 3.75 -15.47 13.14
#